data_AF-A0A0C2YJC2-F1
#
_entry.id   AF-A0A0C2YJC2-F1
#
_cell.length_a   1.000
_cell.length_b   1.000
_cell.length_c   1.000
_cell.angle_alpha   90.00
_cell.angle_beta   90.00
_cell.angle_gamma   90.00
#
_symmetry.space_group_name_H-M   'P 1'
#
loop_
_entity.id
_entity.type
_entity.pdbx_description
1 polymer ?
#
loop_
_entity_poly.entity_id
_entity_poly.type
_entity_poly.pdbx_seq_one_letter_code
_entity_poly.pdbx_strand_id
1 'polypeptide(L)'
;MESEPARKRRLSDDGSSGGPHHVAGQRFLNKLILTKISTTLNQDPSADLTVLLSDVSASYPSKRRKATETRTSARKDRVADSAGKDEMPIIMPPPPNLEVLYPIAPAALAAMGLSDGSSETEIESALIQLPQTFSRGEILHNLCGRQIIALDSNVVVKCGPKVDPAEHYLLEYLRVHCPTMRSPEPLGFFMLDHQPHLFMTRIKGVTLHSRWPSMSASQKSSVCSKLDVMLSDLRGIPWTPGVPLGSLISPHICKDTRHHVRTGGPIYNEAEFNDFLLRTPLKCDDHQIVLCHGDLNPKNIILLGYSGRK
;
A
#
# COMPACT_ATOMS: atom_id res chain seq x y z
N MET A 1 52.76 -19.38 0.29
CA MET A 1 53.57 -18.19 -0.08
C MET A 1 53.31 -17.99 -1.56
N GLU A 2 52.53 -17.04 -2.04
CA GLU A 2 52.08 -15.76 -1.51
C GLU A 2 50.59 -15.55 -1.83
N SER A 3 49.99 -14.71 -1.00
CA SER A 3 48.61 -14.29 -0.93
C SER A 3 48.39 -12.96 -1.66
N GLU A 4 47.34 -12.86 -2.47
CA GLU A 4 46.74 -11.56 -2.85
C GLU A 4 45.20 -11.61 -2.78
N PRO A 5 44.54 -10.48 -2.48
CA PRO A 5 43.37 -10.49 -1.60
C PRO A 5 42.02 -10.26 -2.28
N ALA A 6 40.99 -10.75 -1.61
CA ALA A 6 39.58 -10.65 -1.95
C ALA A 6 39.08 -9.19 -2.06
N ARG A 7 38.60 -8.82 -3.24
CA ARG A 7 37.94 -7.53 -3.49
C ARG A 7 36.48 -7.59 -3.03
N LYS A 8 36.22 -7.07 -1.83
CA LYS A 8 34.87 -6.85 -1.25
C LYS A 8 34.00 -6.03 -2.22
N ARG A 9 32.95 -6.65 -2.76
CA ARG A 9 31.82 -5.94 -3.40
C ARG A 9 31.06 -5.17 -2.32
N ARG A 10 31.05 -3.83 -2.41
CA ARG A 10 30.16 -2.98 -1.61
C ARG A 10 28.87 -2.77 -2.40
N LEU A 11 27.77 -3.05 -1.72
CA LEU A 11 26.41 -2.68 -2.06
C LEU A 11 26.31 -1.15 -2.19
N SER A 12 25.83 -0.68 -3.34
CA SER A 12 25.42 0.70 -3.57
C SER A 12 23.95 0.85 -3.15
N ASP A 13 23.78 1.67 -2.13
CA ASP A 13 22.53 2.16 -1.55
C ASP A 13 22.07 3.44 -2.29
N ASP A 14 20.78 3.70 -2.14
CA ASP A 14 19.83 4.49 -2.92
C ASP A 14 20.13 5.99 -3.20
N GLY A 15 19.59 6.50 -4.30
CA GLY A 15 19.75 7.87 -4.80
C GLY A 15 18.44 8.68 -4.77
N SER A 16 18.10 9.27 -3.62
CA SER A 16 17.07 10.32 -3.51
C SER A 16 17.70 11.73 -3.50
N SER A 17 17.11 12.61 -4.32
CA SER A 17 17.60 13.91 -4.77
C SER A 17 17.49 15.04 -3.73
N GLY A 18 18.65 15.60 -3.44
CA GLY A 18 18.88 16.98 -3.05
C GLY A 18 20.39 17.19 -3.13
N GLY A 19 20.87 18.36 -3.57
CA GLY A 19 22.29 18.57 -3.85
C GLY A 19 23.22 18.01 -2.75
N PRO A 20 24.38 17.41 -3.10
CA PRO A 20 25.11 16.43 -2.28
C PRO A 20 25.61 16.94 -0.92
N HIS A 21 25.50 18.24 -0.63
CA HIS A 21 26.01 18.87 0.59
C HIS A 21 24.96 19.44 1.54
N HIS A 22 23.75 19.81 1.08
CA HIS A 22 22.64 20.20 1.97
C HIS A 22 21.93 18.98 2.58
N VAL A 23 21.88 17.90 1.79
CA VAL A 23 21.28 16.63 2.18
C VAL A 23 22.13 15.89 3.22
N ALA A 24 23.45 16.07 3.23
CA ALA A 24 24.33 15.41 4.19
C ALA A 24 24.03 15.80 5.65
N GLY A 25 23.81 17.09 5.94
CA GLY A 25 23.51 17.56 7.30
C GLY A 25 22.13 17.11 7.79
N GLN A 26 21.13 17.09 6.89
CA GLN A 26 19.79 16.59 7.20
C GLN A 26 19.77 15.06 7.34
N ARG A 27 20.48 14.32 6.48
CA ARG A 27 20.67 12.86 6.60
C ARG A 27 21.37 12.50 7.90
N PHE A 28 22.41 13.25 8.29
CA PHE A 28 23.10 13.04 9.56
C PHE A 28 22.18 13.27 10.76
N LEU A 29 21.39 14.36 10.76
CA LEU A 29 20.40 14.63 11.80
C LEU A 29 19.36 13.52 11.91
N ASN A 30 18.82 13.06 10.78
CA ASN A 30 17.84 11.96 10.76
C ASN A 30 18.44 10.64 11.26
N LYS A 31 19.67 10.33 10.84
CA LYS A 31 20.40 9.14 11.30
C LYS A 31 20.65 9.19 12.81
N LEU A 32 21.01 10.35 13.35
CA LEU A 32 21.21 10.52 14.79
C LEU A 32 19.91 10.28 15.59
N ILE A 33 18.78 10.79 15.10
CA ILE A 33 17.47 10.60 15.73
C ILE A 33 17.06 9.13 15.70
N LEU A 34 17.18 8.47 14.53
CA LEU A 34 16.87 7.05 14.38
C LEU A 34 17.75 6.19 15.30
N THR A 35 19.05 6.47 15.38
CA THR A 35 19.95 5.76 16.30
C THR A 35 19.51 5.92 17.75
N LYS A 36 19.05 7.11 18.16
CA LYS A 36 18.59 7.36 19.52
C LYS A 36 17.34 6.55 19.84
N ILE A 37 16.35 6.54 18.93
CA ILE A 37 15.12 5.75 19.07
C ILE A 37 15.45 4.25 19.13
N SER A 38 16.25 3.75 18.19
CA SER A 38 16.64 2.34 18.14
C SER A 38 17.43 1.92 19.37
N THR A 39 18.30 2.78 19.90
CA THR A 39 19.06 2.47 21.13
C THR A 39 18.13 2.33 22.33
N THR A 40 17.17 3.24 22.48
CA THR A 40 16.19 3.17 23.58
C THR A 40 15.35 1.90 23.50
N LEU A 41 14.84 1.55 22.32
CA LEU A 41 14.01 0.34 22.14
C LEU A 41 14.80 -0.97 22.26
N ASN A 42 16.09 -0.97 21.90
CA ASN A 42 16.96 -2.13 22.08
C ASN A 42 17.32 -2.37 23.56
N GLN A 43 17.33 -1.31 24.37
CA GLN A 43 17.56 -1.41 25.81
C GLN A 43 16.29 -1.81 26.56
N ASP A 44 15.15 -1.24 26.17
CA ASP A 44 13.84 -1.57 26.72
C ASP A 44 12.77 -1.50 25.61
N PRO A 45 12.31 -2.65 25.10
CA PRO A 45 11.27 -2.71 24.06
C PRO A 45 9.92 -2.11 24.48
N SER A 46 9.70 -1.89 25.78
CA SER A 46 8.49 -1.29 26.36
C SER A 46 8.67 0.17 26.79
N ALA A 47 9.81 0.78 26.49
CA ALA A 47 10.14 2.14 26.92
C ALA A 47 9.10 3.17 26.44
N ASP A 48 8.66 4.03 27.36
CA ASP A 48 7.83 5.18 27.01
C ASP A 48 8.66 6.23 26.26
N LEU A 49 8.40 6.34 24.95
CA LEU A 49 9.11 7.28 24.08
C LEU A 49 8.51 8.68 24.09
N THR A 50 7.46 8.95 24.86
CA THR A 50 6.73 10.23 24.84
C THR A 50 7.66 11.43 24.99
N VAL A 51 8.52 11.41 26.01
CA VAL A 51 9.47 12.51 26.28
C VAL A 51 10.47 12.67 25.12
N LEU A 52 11.00 11.57 24.61
CA LEU A 52 11.98 11.57 23.51
C LEU A 52 11.36 12.13 22.22
N LEU A 53 10.14 11.70 21.88
CA LEU A 53 9.43 12.15 20.68
C LEU A 53 8.98 13.61 20.79
N SER A 54 8.56 14.06 21.98
CA SER A 54 8.25 15.47 22.25
C SER A 54 9.49 16.35 22.09
N ASP A 55 10.64 15.94 22.63
CA ASP A 55 11.91 16.67 22.49
C ASP A 55 12.41 16.73 21.04
N VAL A 56 12.27 15.63 20.32
CA VAL A 56 12.59 15.57 18.89
C VAL A 56 11.64 16.50 18.13
N SER A 57 10.34 16.41 18.34
CA SER A 57 9.34 17.25 17.67
C SER A 57 9.57 18.74 17.91
N ALA A 58 9.89 19.15 19.15
CA ALA A 58 10.15 20.54 19.49
C ALA A 58 11.47 21.07 18.88
N SER A 59 12.53 20.26 18.87
CA SER A 59 13.86 20.70 18.46
C SER A 59 14.19 20.47 16.98
N TYR A 60 13.46 19.58 16.31
CA TYR A 60 13.74 19.13 14.95
C TYR A 60 13.61 20.24 13.89
N PRO A 61 12.54 21.07 13.85
CA PRO A 61 12.42 22.13 12.85
C PRO A 61 13.59 23.13 12.90
N SER A 62 13.98 23.54 14.12
CA SER A 62 15.09 24.47 14.35
C SER A 62 16.45 23.86 14.00
N LYS A 63 16.70 22.60 14.37
CA LYS A 63 17.94 21.88 14.02
C LYS A 63 18.04 21.62 12.52
N ARG A 64 16.92 21.29 11.87
CA ARG A 64 16.84 21.08 10.42
C ARG A 64 17.10 22.37 9.65
N ARG A 65 16.56 23.50 10.13
CA ARG A 65 16.85 24.84 9.58
C ARG A 65 18.33 25.20 9.73
N LYS A 66 18.92 25.03 10.92
CA LYS A 66 20.36 25.27 11.15
C LYS A 66 21.26 24.38 10.28
N ALA A 67 20.93 23.10 10.12
CA ALA A 67 21.65 22.19 9.23
C ALA A 67 21.60 22.62 7.75
N THR A 68 20.65 23.49 7.40
CA THR A 68 20.52 24.08 6.06
C THR A 68 21.26 25.42 5.95
N GLU A 69 21.32 26.20 7.04
CA GLU A 69 21.92 27.55 7.11
C GLU A 69 23.44 27.57 7.38
N THR A 70 24.00 26.56 8.04
CA THR A 70 25.42 26.58 8.52
C THR A 70 26.46 26.60 7.39
N ARG A 71 26.04 26.56 6.11
CA ARG A 71 26.93 26.66 4.93
C ARG A 71 26.66 27.82 3.98
N THR A 72 25.58 28.59 4.16
CA THR A 72 25.37 29.81 3.35
C THR A 72 26.23 30.97 3.85
N SER A 73 26.58 31.02 5.14
CA SER A 73 27.50 32.04 5.70
C SER A 73 28.97 31.80 5.35
N ALA A 74 29.41 30.55 5.18
CA ALA A 74 30.80 30.23 4.79
C ALA A 74 31.13 30.51 3.31
N ARG A 75 30.12 30.80 2.48
CA ARG A 75 30.27 31.03 1.03
C ARG A 75 30.31 32.53 0.65
N LYS A 76 30.09 33.44 1.60
CA LYS A 76 30.04 34.89 1.32
C LYS A 76 31.42 35.59 1.33
N ASP A 77 32.46 34.94 1.86
CA ASP A 77 33.82 35.53 1.98
C ASP A 77 34.84 35.02 0.96
N ARG A 78 34.44 34.23 -0.05
CA ARG A 78 35.35 33.78 -1.13
C ARG A 78 34.65 33.69 -2.48
N VAL A 79 34.31 34.82 -3.06
CA VAL A 79 34.08 34.95 -4.51
C VAL A 79 34.78 36.22 -5.00
N ALA A 80 36.09 36.09 -5.20
CA ALA A 80 36.81 36.81 -6.24
C ALA A 80 37.58 35.75 -7.04
N ASP A 81 37.43 35.82 -8.36
CA ASP A 81 38.10 35.05 -9.40
C ASP A 81 37.92 33.53 -9.43
N SER A 82 37.03 33.07 -10.32
CA SER A 82 37.46 32.52 -11.62
C SER A 82 36.26 31.93 -12.36
N ALA A 83 36.00 32.47 -13.55
CA ALA A 83 35.07 31.92 -14.51
C ALA A 83 35.67 30.64 -15.11
N GLY A 84 35.01 29.51 -14.88
CA GLY A 84 35.24 28.24 -15.56
C GLY A 84 33.90 27.54 -15.73
N LYS A 85 33.40 27.50 -16.97
CA LYS A 85 32.18 26.76 -17.33
C LYS A 85 32.50 25.26 -17.32
N ASP A 86 32.28 24.61 -16.19
CA ASP A 86 32.05 23.16 -16.15
C ASP A 86 30.55 22.95 -15.90
N GLU A 87 29.80 22.83 -16.99
CA GLU A 87 28.44 22.29 -16.94
C GLU A 87 28.55 20.81 -16.53
N MET A 88 28.36 20.55 -15.23
CA MET A 88 28.14 19.20 -14.74
C MET A 88 26.96 18.60 -15.49
N PRO A 89 27.11 17.43 -16.13
CA PRO A 89 26.01 16.81 -16.85
C PRO A 89 24.84 16.60 -15.88
N ILE A 90 23.67 17.10 -16.25
CA ILE A 90 22.42 16.83 -15.57
C ILE A 90 22.22 15.31 -15.65
N ILE A 91 22.56 14.59 -14.59
CA ILE A 91 22.17 13.19 -14.45
C ILE A 91 20.66 13.22 -14.29
N MET A 92 19.95 13.03 -15.40
CA MET A 92 18.51 12.86 -15.38
C MET A 92 18.20 11.72 -14.40
N PRO A 93 17.25 11.89 -13.47
CA PRO A 93 16.78 10.76 -12.69
C PRO A 93 16.37 9.65 -13.68
N PRO A 94 16.60 8.37 -13.33
CA PRO A 94 16.15 7.28 -14.19
C PRO A 94 14.66 7.46 -14.48
N PRO A 95 14.20 7.13 -15.69
CA PRO A 95 12.79 7.23 -16.01
C PRO A 95 11.97 6.41 -15.01
N PRO A 96 10.78 6.88 -14.62
CA PRO A 96 9.91 6.13 -13.73
C PRO A 96 9.62 4.75 -14.33
N ASN A 97 9.66 3.72 -13.50
CA ASN A 97 9.37 2.37 -13.93
C ASN A 97 7.87 2.10 -13.83
N LEU A 98 7.19 2.11 -14.97
CA LEU A 98 5.77 1.82 -15.09
C LEU A 98 5.58 0.39 -15.63
N GLU A 99 4.79 -0.41 -14.92
CA GLU A 99 4.40 -1.75 -15.34
C GLU A 99 2.89 -1.92 -15.18
N VAL A 100 2.18 -2.09 -16.29
CA VAL A 100 0.74 -2.34 -16.28
C VAL A 100 0.50 -3.85 -16.23
N LEU A 101 0.07 -4.35 -15.07
CA LEU A 101 -0.20 -5.78 -14.87
C LEU A 101 -1.59 -6.17 -15.37
N TYR A 102 -2.56 -5.28 -15.23
CA TYR A 102 -3.93 -5.47 -15.71
C TYR A 102 -4.38 -4.23 -16.48
N PRO A 103 -4.93 -4.38 -17.71
CA PRO A 103 -5.31 -3.25 -18.56
C PRO A 103 -6.22 -2.24 -17.86
N ILE A 104 -6.00 -0.95 -18.14
CA ILE A 104 -6.81 0.13 -17.56
C ILE A 104 -8.11 0.27 -18.34
N ALA A 105 -9.24 0.09 -17.67
CA ALA A 105 -10.56 0.15 -18.27
C ALA A 105 -10.92 1.60 -18.68
N PRO A 106 -11.78 1.79 -19.71
CA PRO A 106 -12.16 3.11 -20.21
C PRO A 106 -12.71 4.04 -19.12
N ALA A 107 -13.46 3.52 -18.15
CA ALA A 107 -13.98 4.31 -17.03
C ALA A 107 -12.86 4.92 -16.16
N ALA A 108 -11.77 4.19 -15.94
CA ALA A 108 -10.63 4.71 -15.17
C ALA A 108 -9.80 5.71 -15.99
N LEU A 109 -9.64 5.48 -17.30
CA LEU A 109 -9.01 6.44 -18.22
C LEU A 109 -9.79 7.76 -18.25
N ALA A 110 -11.12 7.69 -18.40
CA ALA A 110 -12.00 8.85 -18.37
C ALA A 110 -11.93 9.60 -17.04
N ALA A 111 -11.84 8.89 -15.90
CA ALA A 111 -11.66 9.51 -14.58
C ALA A 111 -10.31 10.23 -14.41
N MET A 112 -9.31 9.89 -15.24
CA MET A 112 -8.04 10.62 -15.33
C MET A 112 -8.06 11.75 -16.37
N GLY A 113 -9.19 11.96 -17.06
CA GLY A 113 -9.36 13.00 -18.08
C GLY A 113 -8.90 12.60 -19.49
N LEU A 114 -8.69 11.31 -19.74
CA LEU A 114 -8.34 10.79 -21.06
C LEU A 114 -9.58 10.46 -21.89
N SER A 115 -9.48 10.58 -23.21
CA SER A 115 -10.55 10.28 -24.16
C SER A 115 -10.42 8.87 -24.75
N ASP A 116 -11.53 8.34 -25.29
CA ASP A 116 -11.50 7.13 -26.10
C ASP A 116 -10.56 7.34 -27.30
N GLY A 117 -9.52 6.50 -27.39
CA GLY A 117 -8.49 6.60 -28.44
C GLY A 117 -7.20 7.32 -28.03
N SER A 118 -7.04 7.71 -26.75
CA SER A 118 -5.75 8.19 -26.24
C SER A 118 -4.62 7.20 -26.55
N SER A 119 -3.47 7.73 -26.95
CA SER A 119 -2.32 6.89 -27.29
C SER A 119 -1.74 6.22 -26.05
N GLU A 120 -0.99 5.13 -26.24
CA GLU A 120 -0.30 4.43 -25.15
C GLU A 120 0.59 5.39 -24.34
N THR A 121 1.32 6.28 -25.01
CA THR A 121 2.17 7.31 -24.39
C THR A 121 1.40 8.33 -23.55
N GLU A 122 0.17 8.68 -23.92
CA GLU A 122 -0.70 9.56 -23.13
C GLU A 122 -1.16 8.86 -21.86
N ILE A 123 -1.56 7.58 -21.98
CA ILE A 123 -1.96 6.75 -20.84
C ILE A 123 -0.79 6.58 -19.87
N GLU A 124 0.39 6.22 -20.36
CA GLU A 124 1.60 6.08 -19.53
C GLU A 124 1.93 7.39 -18.79
N SER A 125 1.89 8.52 -19.51
CA SER A 125 2.12 9.84 -18.92
C SER A 125 1.11 10.17 -17.82
N ALA A 126 -0.18 9.84 -18.03
CA ALA A 126 -1.21 10.04 -17.02
C ALA A 126 -0.98 9.15 -15.79
N LEU A 127 -0.63 7.88 -15.96
CA LEU A 127 -0.34 6.96 -14.86
C LEU A 127 0.89 7.41 -14.04
N ILE A 128 1.93 7.89 -14.70
CA ILE A 128 3.14 8.43 -14.05
C ILE A 128 2.83 9.70 -13.24
N GLN A 129 1.95 10.57 -13.76
CA GLN A 129 1.59 11.83 -13.11
C GLN A 129 0.50 11.66 -12.03
N LEU A 130 -0.27 10.57 -12.09
CA LEU A 130 -1.42 10.32 -11.22
C LEU A 130 -1.11 10.55 -9.72
N PRO A 131 0.00 10.06 -9.14
CA PRO A 131 0.27 10.27 -7.71
C PRO A 131 0.42 11.74 -7.30
N GLN A 132 0.82 12.62 -8.22
CA GLN A 132 0.95 14.05 -7.95
C GLN A 132 -0.43 14.70 -7.72
N THR A 133 -1.47 14.13 -8.33
CA THR A 133 -2.87 14.59 -8.20
C THR A 133 -3.50 14.23 -6.86
N PHE A 134 -2.98 13.20 -6.17
CA PHE A 134 -3.55 12.69 -4.91
C PHE A 134 -3.60 13.72 -3.79
N SER A 135 -2.64 14.65 -3.78
CA SER A 135 -2.61 15.76 -2.82
C SER A 135 -3.86 16.66 -2.90
N ARG A 136 -4.55 16.67 -4.04
CA ARG A 136 -5.77 17.44 -4.30
C ARG A 136 -7.04 16.57 -4.26
N GLY A 137 -6.89 15.25 -4.23
CA GLY A 137 -8.00 14.29 -4.29
C GLY A 137 -8.69 14.08 -2.94
N GLU A 138 -9.94 13.60 -2.99
CA GLU A 138 -10.68 13.19 -1.79
C GLU A 138 -10.13 11.82 -1.30
N ILE A 139 -9.45 11.81 -0.16
CA ILE A 139 -9.01 10.58 0.49
C ILE A 139 -10.20 9.98 1.26
N LEU A 140 -10.76 8.90 0.74
CA LEU A 140 -11.89 8.18 1.36
C LEU A 140 -11.44 7.31 2.52
N HIS A 141 -10.23 6.79 2.46
CA HIS A 141 -9.68 5.93 3.48
C HIS A 141 -8.16 6.00 3.49
N ASN A 142 -7.56 5.96 4.68
CA ASN A 142 -6.12 5.88 4.88
C ASN A 142 -5.83 5.03 6.11
N LEU A 143 -5.25 3.85 5.91
CA LEU A 143 -4.91 2.94 7.01
C LEU A 143 -3.74 2.03 6.65
N CYS A 144 -2.77 1.93 7.57
CA CYS A 144 -1.61 1.03 7.47
C CYS A 144 -0.83 1.15 6.15
N GLY A 145 -0.71 2.37 5.61
CA GLY A 145 0.00 2.65 4.36
C GLY A 145 -0.81 2.34 3.10
N ARG A 146 -2.10 2.04 3.21
CA ARG A 146 -3.02 1.94 2.06
C ARG A 146 -3.94 3.14 2.03
N GLN A 147 -4.11 3.71 0.86
CA GLN A 147 -5.02 4.83 0.63
C GLN A 147 -6.08 4.44 -0.40
N ILE A 148 -7.31 4.91 -0.20
CA ILE A 148 -8.38 4.89 -1.19
C ILE A 148 -8.66 6.34 -1.54
N ILE A 149 -8.41 6.71 -2.79
CA ILE A 149 -8.49 8.08 -3.27
C ILE A 149 -9.55 8.12 -4.37
N ALA A 150 -10.52 9.00 -4.25
CA ALA A 150 -11.49 9.21 -5.31
C ALA A 150 -10.86 10.00 -6.46
N LEU A 151 -11.00 9.47 -7.67
CA LEU A 151 -10.65 10.18 -8.89
C LEU A 151 -11.84 10.98 -9.39
N ASP A 152 -13.03 10.38 -9.29
CA ASP A 152 -14.30 11.05 -9.56
C ASP A 152 -15.44 10.47 -8.68
N SER A 153 -16.69 10.65 -9.14
CA SER A 153 -17.87 10.15 -8.44
C SER A 153 -18.06 8.62 -8.52
N ASN A 154 -17.38 7.93 -9.43
CA ASN A 154 -17.62 6.53 -9.78
C ASN A 154 -16.35 5.66 -9.76
N VAL A 155 -15.16 6.26 -9.65
CA VAL A 155 -13.86 5.59 -9.72
C VAL A 155 -12.99 6.01 -8.55
N VAL A 156 -12.34 5.02 -7.93
CA VAL A 156 -11.32 5.21 -6.92
C VAL A 156 -10.04 4.50 -7.35
N VAL A 157 -8.92 4.97 -6.83
CA VAL A 157 -7.65 4.25 -6.86
C VAL A 157 -7.29 3.84 -5.44
N LYS A 158 -6.95 2.56 -5.28
CA LYS A 158 -6.35 2.00 -4.08
C LYS A 158 -4.84 1.90 -4.28
N CYS A 159 -4.06 2.56 -3.44
CA CYS A 159 -2.60 2.61 -3.60
C CYS A 159 -1.85 2.40 -2.28
N GLY A 160 -0.59 2.00 -2.40
CA GLY A 160 0.37 1.86 -1.30
C GLY A 160 0.95 0.45 -1.16
N PRO A 161 2.04 0.25 -0.40
CA PRO A 161 2.91 -0.93 -0.46
C PRO A 161 2.27 -2.27 -0.10
N LYS A 162 1.01 -2.28 0.38
CA LYS A 162 0.27 -3.48 0.78
C LYS A 162 -0.93 -3.79 -0.12
N VAL A 163 -1.03 -3.14 -1.28
CA VAL A 163 -2.02 -3.49 -2.30
C VAL A 163 -1.48 -4.66 -3.11
N ASP A 164 -2.30 -5.70 -3.27
CA ASP A 164 -1.89 -6.96 -3.88
C ASP A 164 -2.48 -7.06 -5.29
N PRO A 165 -1.70 -7.38 -6.34
CA PRO A 165 -2.24 -7.65 -7.67
C PRO A 165 -3.31 -8.76 -7.68
N ALA A 166 -3.25 -9.73 -6.76
CA ALA A 166 -4.25 -10.78 -6.64
C ALA A 166 -5.65 -10.24 -6.26
N GLU A 167 -5.73 -9.03 -5.67
CA GLU A 167 -7.01 -8.38 -5.35
C GLU A 167 -7.79 -8.03 -6.62
N HIS A 168 -7.12 -7.64 -7.71
CA HIS A 168 -7.77 -7.37 -8.99
C HIS A 168 -8.51 -8.63 -9.48
N TYR A 169 -7.80 -9.75 -9.55
CA TYR A 169 -8.35 -11.02 -10.01
C TYR A 169 -9.47 -11.53 -9.08
N LEU A 170 -9.31 -11.38 -7.76
CA LEU A 170 -10.35 -11.76 -6.80
C LEU A 170 -11.66 -10.99 -7.04
N LEU A 171 -11.59 -9.68 -7.30
CA LEU A 171 -12.80 -8.89 -7.57
C LEU A 171 -13.49 -9.32 -8.87
N GLU A 172 -12.73 -9.63 -9.92
CA GLU A 172 -13.27 -10.16 -11.18
C GLU A 172 -13.91 -11.54 -10.97
N TYR A 173 -13.23 -12.42 -10.22
CA TYR A 173 -13.73 -13.74 -9.88
C TYR A 173 -15.05 -13.67 -9.10
N LEU A 174 -15.14 -12.79 -8.10
CA LEU A 174 -16.37 -12.59 -7.30
C LEU A 174 -17.54 -12.10 -8.16
N ARG A 175 -17.29 -11.22 -9.13
CA ARG A 175 -18.33 -10.73 -10.05
C ARG A 175 -19.00 -11.86 -10.83
N VAL A 176 -18.22 -12.87 -11.22
CA VAL A 176 -18.71 -14.01 -12.01
C VAL A 176 -19.35 -15.08 -11.11
N HIS A 177 -18.69 -15.41 -10.00
CA HIS A 177 -19.04 -16.58 -9.19
C HIS A 177 -19.90 -16.27 -7.96
N CYS A 178 -19.98 -15.01 -7.53
CA CYS A 178 -20.76 -14.60 -6.35
C CYS A 178 -21.41 -13.21 -6.54
N PRO A 179 -22.34 -13.04 -7.50
CA PRO A 179 -22.91 -11.74 -7.83
C PRO A 179 -23.77 -11.13 -6.70
N THR A 180 -24.15 -11.91 -5.70
CA THR A 180 -24.82 -11.42 -4.48
C THR A 180 -23.88 -10.57 -3.63
N MET A 181 -22.56 -10.82 -3.70
CA MET A 181 -21.52 -9.96 -3.15
C MET A 181 -21.33 -8.73 -4.05
N ARG A 182 -21.86 -7.59 -3.60
CA ARG A 182 -21.67 -6.30 -4.27
C ARG A 182 -20.29 -5.72 -3.96
N SER A 183 -19.23 -6.31 -4.51
CA SER A 183 -17.87 -5.79 -4.42
C SER A 183 -17.59 -4.73 -5.50
N PRO A 184 -16.55 -3.90 -5.33
CA PRO A 184 -16.09 -3.01 -6.40
C PRO A 184 -15.72 -3.81 -7.65
N GLU A 185 -16.00 -3.27 -8.84
CA GLU A 185 -15.46 -3.82 -10.08
C GLU A 185 -14.03 -3.35 -10.26
N PRO A 186 -13.07 -4.25 -10.58
CA PRO A 186 -11.70 -3.84 -10.86
C PRO A 186 -11.63 -3.16 -12.23
N LEU A 187 -10.89 -2.06 -12.33
CA LEU A 187 -10.79 -1.22 -13.52
C LEU A 187 -9.34 -1.11 -14.05
N GLY A 188 -8.44 -1.94 -13.56
CA GLY A 188 -7.04 -1.98 -13.97
C GLY A 188 -6.07 -1.95 -12.80
N PHE A 189 -4.82 -2.32 -13.05
CA PHE A 189 -3.78 -2.33 -12.03
C PHE A 189 -2.42 -2.07 -12.66
N PHE A 190 -1.65 -1.20 -12.02
CA PHE A 190 -0.28 -0.90 -12.43
C PHE A 190 0.66 -0.74 -11.24
N MET A 191 1.94 -0.94 -11.51
CA MET A 191 3.06 -0.62 -10.63
C MET A 191 3.74 0.63 -11.16
N LEU A 192 4.02 1.58 -10.27
CA LEU A 192 4.86 2.74 -10.57
C LEU A 192 5.94 2.82 -9.51
N ASP A 193 7.21 2.66 -9.90
CA ASP A 193 8.36 2.63 -8.99
C ASP A 193 8.14 1.70 -7.79
N HIS A 194 7.64 0.49 -8.07
CA HIS A 194 7.26 -0.54 -7.09
C HIS A 194 6.09 -0.18 -6.15
N GLN A 195 5.38 0.91 -6.41
CA GLN A 195 4.13 1.24 -5.73
C GLN A 195 2.93 0.69 -6.52
N PRO A 196 2.16 -0.23 -5.93
CA PRO A 196 0.97 -0.78 -6.57
C PRO A 196 -0.20 0.20 -6.53
N HIS A 197 -0.97 0.22 -7.61
CA HIS A 197 -2.16 1.02 -7.79
C HIS A 197 -3.25 0.17 -8.45
N LEU A 198 -4.38 0.02 -7.76
CA LEU A 198 -5.56 -0.69 -8.25
C LEU A 198 -6.69 0.31 -8.49
N PHE A 199 -7.13 0.45 -9.74
CA PHE A 199 -8.36 1.17 -10.05
C PHE A 199 -9.56 0.26 -9.81
N MET A 200 -10.62 0.82 -9.23
CA MET A 200 -11.87 0.10 -9.03
C MET A 200 -13.06 1.06 -8.97
N THR A 201 -14.28 0.55 -9.17
CA THR A 201 -15.49 1.36 -9.05
C THR A 201 -15.71 1.83 -7.61
N ARG A 202 -16.16 3.07 -7.44
CA ARG A 202 -16.57 3.65 -6.15
C ARG A 202 -17.94 3.13 -5.75
N ILE A 203 -18.02 2.35 -4.67
CA ILE A 203 -19.29 2.03 -4.03
C ILE A 203 -19.76 3.24 -3.22
N LYS A 204 -20.90 3.83 -3.62
CA LYS A 204 -21.51 4.98 -2.95
C LYS A 204 -22.25 4.54 -1.69
N GLY A 205 -21.92 5.12 -0.55
CA GLY A 205 -22.64 4.86 0.71
C GLY A 205 -21.84 5.26 1.94
N VAL A 206 -22.27 4.75 3.09
CA VAL A 206 -21.59 4.93 4.38
C VAL A 206 -21.16 3.58 4.92
N THR A 207 -20.07 3.55 5.68
CA THR A 207 -19.62 2.31 6.31
C THR A 207 -20.62 1.82 7.35
N LEU A 208 -20.74 0.50 7.50
CA LEU A 208 -21.54 -0.09 8.57
C LEU A 208 -21.04 0.41 9.93
N HIS A 209 -19.72 0.54 10.10
CA HIS A 209 -19.11 1.07 11.32
C HIS A 209 -19.66 2.43 11.75
N SER A 210 -19.78 3.39 10.83
CA SER A 210 -20.28 4.73 11.17
C SER A 210 -21.78 4.74 11.45
N ARG A 211 -22.56 3.89 10.77
CA ARG A 211 -24.01 3.86 10.90
C ARG A 211 -24.51 2.97 12.04
N TRP A 212 -23.77 1.94 12.43
CA TRP A 212 -24.17 0.94 13.42
C TRP A 212 -24.70 1.51 14.75
N PRO A 213 -24.09 2.56 15.35
CA PRO A 213 -24.56 3.09 16.64
C PRO A 213 -25.97 3.67 16.58
N SER A 214 -26.36 4.22 15.43
CA SER A 214 -27.65 4.89 15.24
C SER A 214 -28.71 3.99 14.59
N MET A 215 -28.41 2.71 14.36
CA MET A 215 -29.35 1.75 13.79
C MET A 215 -30.26 1.16 14.86
N SER A 216 -31.56 1.07 14.54
CA SER A 216 -32.55 0.34 15.33
C SER A 216 -32.28 -1.17 15.33
N ALA A 217 -32.91 -1.89 16.26
CA ALA A 217 -32.81 -3.35 16.33
C ALA A 217 -33.25 -4.03 15.02
N SER A 218 -34.38 -3.60 14.43
CA SER A 218 -34.87 -4.15 13.16
C SER A 218 -33.90 -3.93 11.99
N GLN A 219 -33.25 -2.75 11.93
CA GLN A 219 -32.23 -2.47 10.92
C GLN A 219 -30.99 -3.35 11.11
N LYS A 220 -30.54 -3.57 12.35
CA LYS A 220 -29.42 -4.46 12.64
C LYS A 220 -29.74 -5.90 12.25
N SER A 221 -30.92 -6.41 12.62
CA SER A 221 -31.40 -7.73 12.20
C SER A 221 -31.47 -7.88 10.67
N SER A 222 -31.93 -6.84 9.97
CA SER A 222 -31.95 -6.82 8.50
C SER A 222 -30.54 -6.89 7.90
N VAL A 223 -29.56 -6.17 8.47
CA VAL A 223 -28.16 -6.26 8.03
C VAL A 223 -27.60 -7.65 8.28
N CYS A 224 -27.82 -8.23 9.47
CA CYS A 224 -27.37 -9.59 9.77
C CYS A 224 -27.93 -10.60 8.77
N SER A 225 -29.23 -10.53 8.47
CA SER A 225 -29.89 -11.44 7.51
C SER A 225 -29.30 -11.32 6.11
N LYS A 226 -28.98 -10.10 5.66
CA LYS A 226 -28.35 -9.88 4.34
C LYS A 226 -26.92 -10.39 4.29
N LEU A 227 -26.15 -10.16 5.36
CA LEU A 227 -24.78 -10.66 5.47
C LEU A 227 -24.77 -12.19 5.50
N ASP A 228 -25.75 -12.82 6.16
CA ASP A 228 -25.84 -14.28 6.24
C ASP A 228 -26.00 -14.91 4.85
N VAL A 229 -26.90 -14.37 4.02
CA VAL A 229 -27.06 -14.79 2.62
C VAL A 229 -25.76 -14.59 1.84
N MET A 230 -25.20 -13.38 1.89
CA MET A 230 -23.98 -13.03 1.15
C MET A 230 -22.78 -13.92 1.53
N LEU A 231 -22.59 -14.19 2.81
CA LEU A 231 -21.49 -15.04 3.29
C LEU A 231 -21.74 -16.52 3.02
N SER A 232 -23.00 -16.96 3.02
CA SER A 232 -23.36 -18.33 2.64
C SER A 232 -23.07 -18.56 1.15
N ASP A 233 -23.44 -17.61 0.29
CA ASP A 233 -23.13 -17.68 -1.14
C ASP A 233 -21.63 -17.67 -1.40
N LEU A 234 -20.88 -16.81 -0.69
CA LEU A 234 -19.42 -16.73 -0.80
C LEU A 234 -18.76 -18.07 -0.43
N ARG A 235 -19.21 -18.68 0.68
CA ARG A 235 -18.70 -19.98 1.15
C ARG A 235 -19.20 -21.15 0.30
N GLY A 236 -20.28 -20.97 -0.44
CA GLY A 236 -20.82 -21.94 -1.39
C GLY A 236 -19.98 -22.08 -2.66
N ILE A 237 -19.03 -21.17 -2.92
CA ILE A 237 -18.09 -21.32 -4.02
C ILE A 237 -17.18 -22.54 -3.75
N PRO A 238 -17.20 -23.56 -4.62
CA PRO A 238 -16.42 -24.76 -4.40
C PRO A 238 -14.93 -24.46 -4.55
N TRP A 239 -14.13 -24.95 -3.60
CA TRP A 239 -12.70 -25.12 -3.83
C TRP A 239 -12.47 -26.28 -4.80
N THR A 240 -11.59 -26.08 -5.78
CA THR A 240 -11.23 -27.13 -6.75
C THR A 240 -10.18 -28.06 -6.14
N PRO A 241 -10.48 -29.35 -5.92
CA PRO A 241 -9.51 -30.28 -5.36
C PRO A 241 -8.24 -30.36 -6.22
N GLY A 242 -7.08 -30.34 -5.57
CA GLY A 242 -5.77 -30.37 -6.23
C GLY A 242 -5.20 -29.00 -6.60
N VAL A 243 -5.94 -27.91 -6.39
CA VAL A 243 -5.42 -26.53 -6.51
C VAL A 243 -4.90 -26.06 -5.14
N PRO A 244 -3.69 -25.48 -5.03
CA PRO A 244 -3.19 -24.99 -3.75
C PRO A 244 -4.11 -23.90 -3.14
N LEU A 245 -4.18 -23.89 -1.82
CA LEU A 245 -4.82 -22.90 -0.98
C LEU A 245 -4.07 -21.56 -1.00
N GLY A 246 -4.81 -20.47 -0.85
CA GLY A 246 -4.26 -19.12 -0.78
C GLY A 246 -4.86 -18.21 -1.84
N SER A 247 -4.01 -17.40 -2.48
CA SER A 247 -4.41 -16.56 -3.62
C SER A 247 -5.10 -17.39 -4.71
N LEU A 248 -6.13 -16.83 -5.36
CA LEU A 248 -6.82 -17.46 -6.48
C LEU A 248 -5.97 -17.49 -7.77
N ILE A 249 -4.92 -16.68 -7.84
CA ILE A 249 -3.98 -16.64 -8.96
C ILE A 249 -2.65 -17.30 -8.58
N SER A 250 -2.05 -18.01 -9.55
CA SER A 250 -0.70 -18.54 -9.45
C SER A 250 0.29 -17.45 -9.00
N PRO A 251 1.20 -17.74 -8.04
CA PRO A 251 1.55 -19.06 -7.53
C PRO A 251 0.75 -19.52 -6.30
N HIS A 252 -0.50 -19.06 -6.12
CA HIS A 252 -1.41 -19.47 -5.03
C HIS A 252 -0.82 -19.26 -3.63
N ILE A 253 -0.23 -18.09 -3.42
CA ILE A 253 0.49 -17.80 -2.17
C ILE A 253 -0.49 -17.71 -0.99
N CYS A 254 -0.24 -18.49 0.05
CA CYS A 254 -0.87 -18.33 1.35
C CYS A 254 -0.07 -17.32 2.20
N LYS A 255 -0.74 -16.32 2.77
CA LYS A 255 -0.11 -15.27 3.58
C LYS A 255 -0.65 -15.29 5.01
N ASP A 256 0.22 -15.44 5.99
CA ASP A 256 -0.10 -15.19 7.39
C ASP A 256 0.39 -13.80 7.80
N THR A 257 -0.54 -12.93 8.17
CA THR A 257 -0.28 -11.52 8.50
C THR A 257 -0.44 -11.19 9.98
N ARG A 258 -0.58 -12.19 10.87
CA ARG A 258 -0.86 -11.97 12.31
C ARG A 258 0.27 -11.29 13.08
N HIS A 259 1.53 -11.51 12.69
CA HIS A 259 2.71 -10.87 13.31
C HIS A 259 3.54 -10.14 12.26
N HIS A 260 4.27 -10.92 11.45
CA HIS A 260 5.00 -10.49 10.27
C HIS A 260 4.46 -11.29 9.10
N VAL A 261 4.49 -10.71 7.90
CA VAL A 261 3.98 -11.40 6.70
C VAL A 261 4.85 -12.63 6.46
N ARG A 262 4.27 -13.81 6.65
CA ARG A 262 4.85 -15.10 6.26
C ARG A 262 4.13 -15.59 5.02
N THR A 263 4.88 -16.07 4.04
CA THR A 263 4.34 -16.68 2.83
C THR A 263 4.60 -18.17 2.89
N GLY A 264 3.53 -18.96 2.81
CA GLY A 264 3.63 -20.41 2.68
C GLY A 264 4.04 -20.82 1.26
N GLY A 265 4.56 -22.04 1.13
CA GLY A 265 4.64 -22.72 -0.18
C GLY A 265 3.26 -23.13 -0.68
N PRO A 266 3.17 -23.94 -1.75
CA PRO A 266 1.91 -24.56 -2.13
C PRO A 266 1.37 -25.40 -0.97
N ILE A 267 0.16 -25.09 -0.52
CA ILE A 267 -0.56 -25.79 0.55
C ILE A 267 -1.78 -26.42 -0.09
N TYR A 268 -2.02 -27.72 0.02
CA TYR A 268 -3.09 -28.42 -0.72
C TYR A 268 -4.25 -28.89 0.14
N ASN A 269 -4.07 -28.92 1.46
CA ASN A 269 -5.04 -29.46 2.39
C ASN A 269 -4.94 -28.75 3.74
N GLU A 270 -5.90 -29.05 4.62
CA GLU A 270 -5.97 -28.42 5.94
C GLU A 270 -4.78 -28.79 6.83
N ALA A 271 -4.29 -30.02 6.78
CA ALA A 271 -3.14 -30.45 7.57
C ALA A 271 -1.88 -29.61 7.26
N GLU A 272 -1.57 -29.44 5.98
CA GLU A 272 -0.47 -28.57 5.52
C GLU A 272 -0.69 -27.10 5.90
N PHE A 273 -1.95 -26.63 5.86
CA PHE A 273 -2.29 -25.27 6.28
C PHE A 273 -2.07 -25.08 7.78
N ASN A 274 -2.45 -26.06 8.59
CA ASN A 274 -2.27 -26.05 10.04
C ASN A 274 -0.78 -26.08 10.40
N ASP A 275 0.03 -26.89 9.71
CA ASP A 275 1.48 -26.93 9.86
C ASP A 275 2.15 -25.60 9.46
N PHE A 276 1.62 -24.91 8.45
CA PHE A 276 2.09 -23.57 8.09
C PHE A 276 1.76 -22.53 9.18
N LEU A 277 0.54 -22.59 9.72
CA LEU A 277 0.07 -21.62 10.72
C LEU A 277 0.73 -21.80 12.08
N LEU A 278 0.97 -23.04 12.51
CA LEU A 278 1.30 -23.41 13.88
C LEU A 278 2.55 -24.29 13.95
N ARG A 279 3.28 -24.20 15.07
CA ARG A 279 4.41 -25.12 15.33
C ARG A 279 3.96 -26.46 15.95
N THR A 280 2.68 -26.59 16.24
CA THR A 280 2.08 -27.76 16.90
C THR A 280 0.80 -28.15 16.17
N PRO A 281 0.58 -29.44 15.91
CA PRO A 281 -0.58 -29.90 15.16
C PRO A 281 -1.88 -29.56 15.89
N LEU A 282 -2.91 -29.15 15.12
CA LEU A 282 -4.27 -29.03 15.63
C LEU A 282 -4.91 -30.40 15.74
N LYS A 283 -5.91 -30.51 16.62
CA LYS A 283 -6.67 -31.76 16.84
C LYS A 283 -7.79 -32.01 15.83
N CYS A 284 -8.05 -31.07 14.93
CA CYS A 284 -9.18 -31.10 14.00
C CYS A 284 -8.65 -30.71 12.61
N ASP A 285 -8.94 -31.53 11.60
CA ASP A 285 -8.50 -31.38 10.21
C ASP A 285 -9.59 -31.77 9.19
N ASP A 286 -10.86 -31.67 9.60
CA ASP A 286 -12.05 -32.02 8.82
C ASP A 286 -12.90 -30.81 8.39
N HIS A 287 -12.33 -29.60 8.42
CA HIS A 287 -13.05 -28.39 8.02
C HIS A 287 -13.24 -28.33 6.51
N GLN A 288 -14.41 -27.83 6.10
CA GLN A 288 -14.64 -27.50 4.71
C GLN A 288 -13.79 -26.27 4.32
N ILE A 289 -12.96 -26.44 3.29
CA ILE A 289 -12.19 -25.34 2.69
C ILE A 289 -13.13 -24.52 1.81
N VAL A 290 -13.30 -23.24 2.17
CA VAL A 290 -14.24 -22.32 1.52
C VAL A 290 -13.61 -20.95 1.29
N LEU A 291 -14.09 -20.24 0.25
CA LEU A 291 -13.68 -18.86 0.02
C LEU A 291 -14.19 -17.96 1.16
N CYS A 292 -13.30 -17.13 1.69
CA CYS A 292 -13.60 -16.21 2.80
C CYS A 292 -13.10 -14.80 2.48
N HIS A 293 -13.76 -13.78 3.05
CA HIS A 293 -13.33 -12.39 2.90
C HIS A 293 -11.96 -12.11 3.56
N GLY A 294 -11.62 -12.79 4.66
CA GLY A 294 -10.34 -12.64 5.36
C GLY A 294 -10.16 -11.37 6.22
N ASP A 295 -11.04 -10.37 6.10
CA ASP A 295 -11.06 -9.14 6.92
C ASP A 295 -12.49 -8.58 7.03
N LEU A 296 -13.42 -9.43 7.46
CA LEU A 296 -14.82 -9.03 7.60
C LEU A 296 -14.99 -8.10 8.80
N ASN A 297 -15.00 -6.80 8.54
CA ASN A 297 -15.09 -5.73 9.53
C ASN A 297 -16.18 -4.73 9.12
N PRO A 298 -16.98 -4.16 10.05
CA PRO A 298 -17.93 -3.09 9.75
C PRO A 298 -17.36 -1.89 8.96
N LYS A 299 -16.05 -1.65 9.00
CA LYS A 299 -15.38 -0.62 8.18
C LYS A 299 -15.28 -0.97 6.69
N ASN A 300 -15.30 -2.27 6.37
CA ASN A 300 -15.19 -2.82 5.01
C ASN A 300 -16.57 -3.11 4.39
N ILE A 301 -17.67 -2.84 5.13
CA ILE A 301 -19.04 -3.06 4.66
C ILE A 301 -19.67 -1.70 4.39
N ILE A 302 -20.22 -1.50 3.20
CA ILE A 302 -20.87 -0.25 2.78
C ILE A 302 -22.39 -0.45 2.70
N LEU A 303 -23.14 0.46 3.32
CA LEU A 303 -24.59 0.51 3.25
C LEU A 303 -25.03 1.48 2.14
N LEU A 304 -25.78 0.96 1.17
CA LEU A 304 -26.37 1.73 0.07
C LEU A 304 -27.63 2.48 0.53
N GLY A 305 -27.89 3.64 -0.05
CA GLY A 305 -29.14 4.40 0.16
C GLY A 305 -29.22 5.24 1.43
N TYR A 306 -28.15 5.28 2.23
CA TYR A 306 -28.02 6.22 3.35
C TYR A 306 -27.20 7.43 2.88
N SER A 307 -27.87 8.45 2.36
CA SER A 307 -27.27 9.78 2.26
C SER A 307 -27.24 10.38 3.66
N GLY A 308 -26.06 10.82 4.09
CA GLY A 308 -25.89 11.47 5.38
C GLY A 308 -26.69 12.76 5.44
N ARG A 309 -27.95 12.71 5.86
CA ARG A 309 -28.56 13.86 6.51
C ARG A 309 -27.98 13.89 7.92
N LYS A 310 -27.02 14.82 8.10
CA LYS A 310 -26.70 15.37 9.41
C LYS A 310 -27.94 16.05 9.99
#